data_AF-A0A1G6QJG4-F1
#
_entry.id   AF-A0A1G6QJG4-F1
#
_cell.length_a   1.000
_cell.length_b   1.000
_cell.length_c   1.000
_cell.angle_alpha   90.00
_cell.angle_beta   90.00
_cell.angle_gamma   90.00
#
_symmetry.space_group_name_H-M   'P 1'
#
loop_
_entity.id
_entity.type
_entity.pdbx_description
1 polymer ?
#
loop_
_entity_poly.entity_id
_entity_poly.type
_entity_poly.pdbx_seq_one_letter_code
_entity_poly.pdbx_strand_id
1 'polypeptide(L)'
;MKKENILFVLVLFLGLFVFTPTSQLFAQEVIVQELSKEEKKAIKLKEKVEKSKIKLEKSEEKLVKETEKRTKIRNKFEKDNAAGKLSPNDITKINKKIDKQSSKIEKLEKQIEKLTNSIEDDKKKIAELERKDSI
;
A
#
# COMPACT_ATOMS: atom_id res chain seq x y z
N MET A 1 -48.85 3.17 39.74
CA MET A 1 -48.15 1.92 39.36
C MET A 1 -46.99 2.28 38.45
N LYS A 2 -45.70 1.98 38.66
CA LYS A 2 -44.98 1.16 39.64
C LYS A 2 -43.52 1.68 39.63
N LYS A 3 -43.21 2.74 40.40
CA LYS A 3 -41.80 3.19 40.57
C LYS A 3 -40.98 2.19 41.38
N GLU A 4 -41.65 1.28 42.09
CA GLU A 4 -41.04 0.19 42.86
C GLU A 4 -40.50 -0.95 41.97
N ASN A 5 -40.95 -1.07 40.72
CA ASN A 5 -40.51 -2.15 39.82
C ASN A 5 -39.17 -1.86 39.14
N ILE A 6 -38.71 -0.61 39.09
CA ILE A 6 -37.44 -0.26 38.45
C ILE A 6 -36.26 -0.55 39.38
N LEU A 7 -36.43 -0.36 40.70
CA LEU A 7 -35.39 -0.69 41.67
C LEU A 7 -35.17 -2.21 41.76
N PHE A 8 -36.23 -3.01 41.59
CA PHE A 8 -36.15 -4.47 41.61
C PHE A 8 -35.46 -5.09 40.38
N VAL A 9 -35.62 -4.49 39.20
CA VAL A 9 -34.95 -4.94 37.96
C VAL A 9 -33.45 -4.63 37.99
N LEU A 10 -33.04 -3.52 38.63
CA LEU A 10 -31.65 -3.11 38.73
C LEU A 10 -30.86 -3.98 39.74
N VAL A 11 -31.51 -4.44 40.81
CA VAL A 11 -30.92 -5.38 41.78
C VAL A 11 -30.82 -6.81 41.21
N LEU A 12 -31.75 -7.22 40.34
CA LEU A 12 -31.70 -8.52 39.66
C LEU A 12 -30.57 -8.63 38.61
N PHE A 13 -30.22 -7.51 37.96
CA PHE A 13 -29.07 -7.48 37.02
C PHE A 13 -27.71 -7.45 37.73
N LEU A 14 -27.63 -6.89 38.94
CA LEU A 14 -26.42 -6.89 39.76
C LEU A 14 -26.19 -8.21 40.51
N GLY A 15 -27.26 -8.95 40.84
CA GLY A 15 -27.18 -10.23 41.56
C GLY A 15 -26.70 -11.42 40.73
N LEU A 16 -26.86 -11.37 39.40
CA LEU A 16 -26.42 -12.45 38.48
C LEU A 16 -24.94 -12.40 38.14
N PHE A 17 -24.22 -11.33 38.50
CA PHE A 17 -22.80 -11.20 38.22
C PHE A 17 -21.90 -11.75 39.33
N VAL A 18 -22.43 -12.00 40.53
CA VAL A 18 -21.61 -12.32 41.73
C VAL A 18 -21.59 -13.81 42.09
N PHE A 19 -22.28 -14.67 41.34
CA PHE A 19 -22.43 -16.09 41.72
C PHE A 19 -22.35 -17.05 40.54
N THR A 20 -21.24 -17.00 39.80
CA THR A 20 -20.74 -18.20 39.12
C THR A 20 -19.31 -18.46 39.60
N PRO A 21 -19.03 -19.63 40.22
CA PRO A 21 -17.69 -20.00 40.61
C PRO A 21 -17.01 -20.63 39.39
N THR A 22 -16.41 -19.80 38.56
CA THR A 22 -15.43 -20.25 37.55
C THR A 22 -14.15 -19.45 37.72
N SER A 23 -13.63 -19.44 38.95
CA SER A 23 -12.25 -19.04 39.25
C SER A 23 -11.22 -20.12 38.88
N GLN A 24 -11.55 -20.99 37.93
CA GLN A 24 -10.64 -21.91 37.27
C GLN A 24 -11.01 -21.85 35.79
N LEU A 25 -10.02 -21.71 34.91
CA LEU A 25 -10.11 -21.56 33.45
C LEU A 25 -10.06 -20.13 32.87
N PHE A 26 -9.30 -19.20 33.45
CA PHE A 26 -8.55 -18.23 32.61
C PHE A 26 -7.19 -17.87 33.25
N ALA A 27 -6.45 -18.88 33.72
CA ALA A 27 -5.08 -18.97 33.25
C ALA A 27 -5.16 -19.38 31.77
N GLN A 28 -5.73 -18.49 30.95
CA GLN A 28 -5.23 -18.37 29.61
C GLN A 28 -3.83 -17.89 29.91
N GLU A 29 -2.89 -18.84 29.95
CA GLU A 29 -1.63 -18.58 29.29
C GLU A 29 -2.06 -17.89 28.01
N VAL A 30 -1.99 -16.56 28.04
CA VAL A 30 -1.62 -15.84 26.86
C VAL A 30 -0.27 -16.47 26.60
N ILE A 31 -0.30 -17.59 25.88
CA ILE A 31 0.68 -17.93 24.89
C ILE A 31 0.63 -16.70 24.00
N VAL A 32 1.24 -15.61 24.48
CA VAL A 32 2.11 -14.80 23.68
C VAL A 32 3.10 -15.87 23.27
N GLN A 33 2.76 -16.60 22.20
CA GLN A 33 3.76 -17.09 21.28
C GLN A 33 4.49 -15.79 20.98
N GLU A 34 5.55 -15.53 21.75
CA GLU A 34 6.47 -14.48 21.45
C GLU A 34 6.90 -14.84 20.07
N LEU A 35 6.27 -14.21 19.06
CA LEU A 35 6.58 -14.46 17.67
C LEU A 35 8.09 -14.48 17.61
N SER A 36 8.64 -15.59 17.11
CA SER A 36 10.06 -15.82 17.08
C SER A 36 10.71 -14.59 16.43
N LYS A 37 11.97 -14.32 16.76
CA LYS A 37 12.69 -13.20 16.12
C LYS A 37 12.64 -13.30 14.59
N GLU A 38 12.48 -14.49 14.04
CA GLU A 38 12.35 -14.77 12.61
C GLU A 38 10.94 -14.49 12.09
N GLU A 39 9.89 -14.91 12.80
CA GLU A 39 8.50 -14.61 12.44
C GLU A 39 8.23 -13.09 12.46
N LYS A 40 8.74 -12.36 13.47
CA LYS A 40 8.65 -10.89 13.52
C LYS A 40 9.37 -10.22 12.34
N LYS A 41 10.49 -10.78 11.88
CA LYS A 41 11.21 -10.28 10.69
C LYS A 41 10.43 -10.57 9.41
N ALA A 42 9.85 -11.77 9.28
CA ALA A 42 9.04 -12.16 8.13
C ALA A 42 7.80 -11.27 8.00
N ILE A 43 7.09 -10.98 9.10
CA ILE A 43 5.93 -10.08 9.11
C ILE A 43 6.32 -8.67 8.66
N LYS A 44 7.41 -8.10 9.21
CA LYS A 44 7.90 -6.77 8.81
C LYS A 44 8.30 -6.71 7.33
N LEU A 45 8.91 -7.77 6.80
CA LEU A 45 9.24 -7.86 5.39
C LEU A 45 7.98 -7.97 4.52
N LYS A 46 6.98 -8.77 4.94
CA LYS A 46 5.69 -8.89 4.24
C LYS A 46 4.97 -7.53 4.16
N GLU A 47 4.92 -6.79 5.27
CA GLU A 47 4.38 -5.42 5.27
C GLU A 47 5.17 -4.48 4.34
N LYS A 48 6.50 -4.57 4.33
CA LYS A 48 7.35 -3.75 3.46
C LYS A 48 7.12 -4.07 1.99
N VAL A 49 6.93 -5.33 1.65
CA VAL A 49 6.56 -5.78 0.30
C VAL A 49 5.21 -5.20 -0.09
N GLU A 50 4.20 -5.27 0.79
CA GLU A 50 2.87 -4.73 0.50
C GLU A 50 2.89 -3.21 0.29
N LYS A 51 3.55 -2.47 1.18
CA LYS A 51 3.75 -1.02 1.03
C LYS A 51 4.49 -0.67 -0.27
N SER A 52 5.49 -1.47 -0.65
CA SER A 52 6.23 -1.27 -1.90
C SER A 52 5.39 -1.60 -3.13
N LYS A 53 4.53 -2.62 -3.10
CA LYS A 53 3.58 -2.93 -4.17
C LYS A 53 2.59 -1.79 -4.40
N ILE A 54 2.04 -1.20 -3.34
CA ILE A 54 1.15 -0.04 -3.44
C ILE A 54 1.88 1.16 -4.08
N LYS A 55 3.16 1.38 -3.73
CA LYS A 55 3.98 2.43 -4.35
C LYS A 55 4.28 2.13 -5.82
N LEU A 56 4.51 0.86 -6.16
CA LEU A 56 4.74 0.41 -7.53
C LEU A 56 3.52 0.70 -8.39
N GLU A 57 2.34 0.26 -7.97
CA GLU A 57 1.07 0.50 -8.67
C GLU A 57 0.80 2.00 -8.90
N LYS A 58 0.98 2.83 -7.85
CA LYS A 58 0.84 4.28 -7.99
C LYS A 58 1.86 4.90 -8.95
N SER A 59 3.05 4.32 -9.08
CA SER A 59 4.09 4.80 -9.98
C SER A 59 3.79 4.39 -11.43
N GLU A 60 3.28 3.17 -11.63
CA GLU A 60 2.80 2.67 -12.92
C GLU A 60 1.60 3.49 -13.42
N GLU A 61 0.63 3.80 -12.55
CA GLU A 61 -0.51 4.65 -12.91
C GLU A 61 -0.06 6.06 -13.36
N LYS A 62 0.91 6.64 -12.63
CA LYS A 62 1.53 7.92 -13.02
C LYS A 62 2.27 7.82 -14.34
N LEU A 63 2.98 6.72 -14.59
CA LEU A 63 3.71 6.48 -15.83
C LEU A 63 2.73 6.45 -17.02
N VAL A 64 1.60 5.75 -16.89
CA VAL A 64 0.55 5.74 -17.92
C VAL A 64 0.05 7.16 -18.18
N LYS A 65 -0.33 7.90 -17.13
CA LYS A 65 -0.83 9.27 -17.24
C LYS A 65 0.14 10.23 -17.91
N GLU A 66 1.42 10.20 -17.56
CA GLU A 66 2.43 11.08 -18.20
C GLU A 66 2.75 10.62 -19.63
N THR A 67 2.72 9.32 -19.91
CA THR A 67 2.85 8.78 -21.28
C THR A 67 1.70 9.24 -22.18
N GLU A 68 0.46 9.15 -21.70
CA GLU A 68 -0.71 9.66 -22.42
C GLU A 68 -0.62 11.16 -22.70
N LYS A 69 -0.19 11.95 -21.70
CA LYS A 69 0.02 13.40 -21.88
C LYS A 69 1.08 13.67 -22.95
N ARG A 70 2.21 12.94 -22.93
CA ARG A 70 3.26 13.07 -23.94
C ARG A 70 2.72 12.74 -25.33
N THR A 71 1.98 11.64 -25.47
CA THR A 71 1.37 11.21 -26.74
C THR A 71 0.38 12.25 -27.25
N LYS A 72 -0.49 12.79 -26.39
CA LYS A 72 -1.43 13.86 -26.78
C LYS A 72 -0.71 15.12 -27.27
N ILE A 73 0.34 15.55 -26.58
CA ILE A 73 1.16 16.70 -27.00
C ILE A 73 1.82 16.42 -28.35
N ARG A 74 2.39 15.23 -28.53
CA ARG A 74 3.09 14.83 -29.75
C ARG A 74 2.14 14.74 -30.95
N ASN A 75 0.97 14.10 -30.78
CA ASN A 75 -0.02 14.00 -31.84
C ASN A 75 -0.54 15.38 -32.27
N LYS A 76 -0.80 16.27 -31.31
CA LYS A 76 -1.21 17.65 -31.62
C LYS A 76 -0.09 18.40 -32.34
N PHE A 77 1.14 18.27 -31.87
CA PHE A 77 2.32 18.87 -32.50
C PHE A 77 2.46 18.41 -33.95
N GLU A 78 2.45 17.10 -34.20
CA GLU A 78 2.61 16.54 -35.55
C GLU A 78 1.48 17.01 -36.48
N LYS A 79 0.23 17.04 -36.00
CA LYS A 79 -0.91 17.57 -36.74
C LYS A 79 -0.77 19.05 -37.09
N ASP A 80 -0.43 19.89 -36.11
CA ASP A 80 -0.33 21.34 -36.31
C ASP A 80 0.91 21.70 -37.16
N ASN A 81 2.01 20.94 -37.01
CA ASN A 81 3.22 21.09 -37.80
C ASN A 81 2.99 20.71 -39.28
N ALA A 82 2.34 19.57 -39.53
CA ALA A 82 1.99 19.13 -40.88
C ALA A 82 1.02 20.10 -41.58
N ALA A 83 0.15 20.76 -40.81
CA ALA A 83 -0.73 21.80 -41.31
C ALA A 83 -0.05 23.17 -41.51
N GLY A 84 1.26 23.29 -41.24
CA GLY A 84 2.00 24.55 -41.36
C GLY A 84 1.57 25.64 -40.36
N LYS A 85 0.88 25.25 -39.27
CA LYS A 85 0.30 26.19 -38.30
C LYS A 85 1.26 26.63 -37.20
N LEU A 86 2.46 26.05 -37.14
CA LEU A 86 3.43 26.31 -36.09
C LEU A 86 4.54 27.22 -36.59
N SER A 87 4.85 28.27 -35.80
CA SER A 87 6.06 29.05 -36.01
C SER A 87 7.29 28.30 -35.47
N PRO A 88 8.52 28.65 -35.92
CA PRO A 88 9.76 28.07 -35.37
C PRO A 88 9.88 28.19 -33.84
N ASN A 89 9.36 29.29 -33.26
CA ASN A 89 9.34 29.49 -31.82
C ASN A 89 8.38 28.53 -31.11
N ASP A 90 7.21 28.28 -31.70
CA ASP A 90 6.23 27.34 -31.15
C ASP A 90 6.75 25.91 -31.20
N ILE A 91 7.39 25.52 -32.29
CA ILE A 91 8.07 24.22 -32.43
C ILE A 91 9.08 24.04 -31.29
N THR A 92 9.92 25.04 -31.05
CA THR A 92 10.92 25.01 -29.96
C THR A 92 10.27 24.88 -28.58
N LYS A 93 9.19 25.62 -28.31
CA LYS A 93 8.46 25.55 -27.03
C LYS A 93 7.80 24.20 -26.83
N ILE A 94 7.21 23.62 -27.87
CA ILE A 94 6.54 22.32 -27.80
C ILE A 94 7.56 21.20 -27.61
N ASN A 95 8.68 21.23 -28.34
CA ASN A 95 9.78 20.28 -28.15
C ASN A 95 10.27 20.29 -26.70
N LYS A 96 10.50 21.48 -26.11
CA LYS A 96 10.86 21.59 -24.69
C LYS A 96 9.81 20.98 -23.74
N LYS A 97 8.52 21.05 -24.08
CA LYS A 97 7.46 20.40 -23.29
C LYS A 97 7.51 18.87 -23.44
N ILE A 98 7.74 18.37 -24.65
CA ILE A 98 7.91 16.94 -24.93
C ILE A 98 9.13 16.41 -24.16
N ASP A 99 10.27 17.09 -24.22
CA ASP A 99 11.50 16.70 -23.51
C ASP A 99 11.28 16.63 -21.99
N LYS A 100 10.64 17.66 -21.42
CA LYS A 100 10.28 17.66 -20.00
C LYS A 100 9.39 16.47 -19.62
N GLN A 101 8.49 16.05 -20.52
CA GLN A 101 7.66 14.89 -20.28
C GLN A 101 8.43 13.58 -20.42
N SER A 102 9.30 13.45 -21.42
CA SER A 102 10.21 12.32 -21.56
C SER A 102 11.08 12.13 -20.31
N SER A 103 11.67 13.20 -19.76
CA SER A 103 12.46 13.11 -18.53
C SER A 103 11.65 12.71 -17.30
N LYS A 104 10.36 13.05 -17.22
CA LYS A 104 9.49 12.59 -16.13
C LYS A 104 9.18 11.11 -16.25
N ILE A 105 8.89 10.65 -17.47
CA ILE A 105 8.64 9.24 -17.78
C ILE A 105 9.88 8.40 -17.42
N GLU A 106 11.07 8.81 -17.86
CA GLU A 106 12.32 8.10 -17.55
C GLU A 106 12.58 8.00 -16.03
N LYS A 107 12.27 9.05 -15.27
CA LYS A 107 12.39 9.02 -13.80
C LYS A 107 11.39 8.04 -13.17
N LEU A 108 10.17 7.97 -13.69
CA LEU A 108 9.15 7.03 -13.21
C LEU A 108 9.53 5.58 -13.55
N GLU A 109 10.03 5.32 -14.76
CA GLU A 109 10.53 3.99 -15.17
C GLU A 109 11.66 3.52 -14.24
N LYS A 110 12.64 4.38 -13.95
CA LYS A 110 13.71 4.06 -12.98
C LYS A 110 13.20 3.83 -11.55
N GLN A 111 12.13 4.54 -11.14
CA GLN A 111 11.51 4.31 -9.83
C GLN A 111 10.79 2.97 -9.77
N ILE A 112 10.06 2.62 -10.82
CA ILE A 112 9.38 1.33 -10.98
C ILE A 112 10.41 0.20 -10.94
N GLU A 113 11.49 0.29 -11.70
CA GLU A 113 12.57 -0.71 -11.71
C GLU A 113 13.14 -0.93 -10.30
N LYS A 114 13.49 0.16 -9.59
CA LYS A 114 14.00 0.06 -8.21
C LYS A 114 13.00 -0.58 -7.24
N LEU A 115 11.72 -0.23 -7.36
CA LEU A 115 10.67 -0.80 -6.51
C LEU A 115 10.49 -2.29 -6.80
N THR A 116 10.46 -2.68 -8.08
CA THR A 116 10.36 -4.08 -8.51
C THR A 116 11.51 -4.91 -7.95
N ASN A 117 12.76 -4.43 -8.11
CA ASN A 117 13.93 -5.12 -7.59
C ASN A 117 13.89 -5.25 -6.06
N SER A 118 13.54 -4.17 -5.35
CA SER A 118 13.41 -4.22 -3.88
C SER A 118 12.32 -5.19 -3.42
N ILE A 119 11.21 -5.29 -4.14
CA ILE A 119 10.13 -6.25 -3.84
C ILE A 119 10.62 -7.67 -4.05
N GLU A 120 11.35 -7.93 -5.14
CA GLU A 120 11.90 -9.26 -5.42
C GLU A 120 12.91 -9.69 -4.35
N ASP A 121 13.81 -8.80 -3.96
CA ASP A 121 14.79 -9.07 -2.90
C ASP A 121 14.13 -9.33 -1.55
N ASP A 122 13.12 -8.53 -1.17
CA ASP A 122 12.39 -8.73 0.07
C ASP A 122 11.57 -10.03 0.03
N LYS A 123 11.00 -10.42 -1.12
CA LYS A 123 10.35 -11.73 -1.31
C LYS A 123 11.32 -12.89 -1.15
N LYS A 124 12.52 -12.81 -1.72
CA LYS A 124 13.57 -13.84 -1.56
C LYS A 124 13.95 -14.02 -0.09
N LYS A 125 14.11 -12.92 0.64
CA LYS A 125 14.40 -12.95 2.09
C LYS A 125 13.28 -13.60 2.90
N ILE A 126 12.02 -13.31 2.56
CA ILE A 126 10.87 -13.96 3.21
C ILE A 126 10.91 -15.47 2.97
N ALA A 127 11.13 -15.91 1.72
CA ALA A 127 11.19 -17.34 1.39
C ALA A 127 12.36 -18.06 2.09
N GLU A 128 13.48 -17.38 2.30
CA GLU A 128 14.62 -17.93 3.06
C GLU A 128 14.28 -18.11 4.55
N LEU A 129 13.59 -17.14 5.15
CA LEU A 129 13.14 -17.22 6.55
C LEU A 129 12.13 -18.36 6.74
N GLU A 130 11.15 -18.47 5.85
CA GLU A 130 10.13 -19.53 5.91
C GLU A 130 10.73 -20.94 5.77
N ARG A 131 11.83 -21.10 5.02
CA ARG A 131 12.58 -22.36 4.92
C ARG A 131 13.33 -22.70 6.21
N LYS A 132 13.86 -21.69 6.91
CA LYS A 132 14.60 -21.89 8.17
C LYS A 132 13.67 -22.26 9.32
N ASP A 133 12.46 -21.70 9.34
CA ASP A 133 11.44 -22.04 10.33
C ASP A 133 10.86 -23.47 10.14
N SER A 134 11.13 -24.13 9.00
CA SER A 134 10.66 -25.49 8.67
C SER A 134 11.65 -26.62 9.01
N ILE A 135 12.82 -26.30 9.59
CA ILE A 135 13.87 -27.25 10.02
C ILE A 135 14.00 -27.17 11.54
#